data_AF-A0A976QJL6-F1
#
_entry.id   AF-A0A976QJL6-F1
#
_cell.length_a   1.000
_cell.length_b   1.000
_cell.length_c   1.000
_cell.angle_alpha   90.00
_cell.angle_beta   90.00
_cell.angle_gamma   90.00
#
_symmetry.space_group_name_H-M   'P 1'
#
loop_
_entity.id
_entity.type
_entity.pdbx_description
1 polymer ?
#
loop_
_entity_poly.entity_id
_entity_poly.type
_entity_poly.pdbx_seq_one_letter_code
_entity_poly.pdbx_strand_id
1 'polypeptide(L)'
;MEIKAETSSNQHIITAKQQKRAAQSFTFFSCLAVILLPFAIPLFIWVAASIFMYAAAANHPNPKVCEYIKQSGYRFYSTFALLVVMAFFGFMLGEKIGVLNVLFLVWGISVLLVVPLGLRDMLRASKEDWQDMTMESEYD
;
A
#
# COMPACT_ATOMS: atom_id res chain seq x y z
N MET A 1 -38.38 -14.45 38.44
CA MET A 1 -38.17 -14.85 37.03
C MET A 1 -37.38 -13.72 36.39
N GLU A 2 -36.04 -13.80 36.42
CA GLU A 2 -35.19 -12.87 35.69
C GLU A 2 -35.14 -13.32 34.24
N ILE A 3 -35.64 -12.48 33.35
CA ILE A 3 -35.55 -12.68 31.91
C ILE A 3 -34.10 -12.37 31.54
N LYS A 4 -33.31 -13.42 31.30
CA LYS A 4 -31.96 -13.32 30.75
C LYS A 4 -32.10 -12.76 29.34
N ALA A 5 -31.85 -11.46 29.17
CA ALA A 5 -31.75 -10.84 27.86
C ALA A 5 -30.56 -11.50 27.12
N GLU A 6 -30.86 -12.33 26.13
CA GLU A 6 -29.86 -12.77 25.16
C GLU A 6 -29.52 -11.56 24.29
N THR A 7 -28.50 -10.81 24.70
CA THR A 7 -27.83 -9.85 23.82
C THR A 7 -27.25 -10.66 22.66
N SER A 8 -27.90 -10.64 21.51
CA SER A 8 -27.40 -11.26 20.29
C SER A 8 -26.15 -10.49 19.84
N SER A 9 -24.98 -10.87 20.37
CA SER A 9 -23.69 -10.34 19.93
C SER A 9 -23.54 -10.67 18.45
N ASN A 10 -23.75 -9.68 17.59
CA ASN A 10 -23.65 -9.84 16.15
C ASN A 10 -22.16 -9.88 15.80
N GLN A 11 -21.52 -11.04 15.96
CA GLN A 11 -20.08 -11.18 15.75
C GLN A 11 -19.75 -10.90 14.28
N HIS A 12 -19.02 -9.81 14.03
CA HIS A 12 -18.58 -9.49 12.68
C HIS A 12 -17.29 -10.24 12.36
N ILE A 13 -17.36 -11.19 11.43
CA ILE A 13 -16.21 -12.03 11.06
C ILE A 13 -15.41 -11.38 9.92
N ILE A 14 -14.14 -11.11 10.17
CA ILE A 14 -13.15 -10.73 9.16
C ILE A 14 -12.42 -11.97 8.70
N THR A 15 -12.71 -12.41 7.47
CA THR A 15 -12.10 -13.61 6.90
C THR A 15 -10.59 -13.44 6.67
N ALA A 16 -9.83 -14.54 6.78
CA ALA A 16 -8.41 -14.62 6.48
C ALA A 16 -8.07 -14.04 5.10
N LYS A 17 -8.94 -14.29 4.11
CA LYS A 17 -8.79 -13.76 2.75
C LYS A 17 -8.92 -12.24 2.68
N GLN A 18 -9.82 -11.64 3.46
CA GLN A 18 -9.95 -10.18 3.53
C GLN A 18 -8.71 -9.56 4.18
N GLN A 19 -8.19 -10.15 5.24
CA GLN A 19 -6.98 -9.67 5.92
C GLN A 19 -5.75 -9.74 5.01
N LYS A 20 -5.56 -10.86 4.31
CA LYS A 20 -4.50 -11.01 3.30
C LYS A 20 -4.62 -9.94 2.20
N ARG A 21 -5.83 -9.72 1.69
CA ARG A 21 -6.07 -8.69 0.66
C ARG A 21 -5.75 -7.31 1.20
N ALA A 22 -6.17 -6.98 2.41
CA ALA A 22 -5.85 -5.70 3.06
C ALA A 22 -4.33 -5.48 3.16
N ALA A 23 -3.57 -6.50 3.55
CA ALA A 23 -2.11 -6.43 3.61
C ALA A 23 -1.43 -6.24 2.22
N GLN A 24 -2.07 -6.70 1.15
CA GLN A 24 -1.51 -6.65 -0.22
C GLN A 24 -1.93 -5.43 -1.03
N SER A 25 -3.12 -4.87 -0.78
CA SER A 25 -3.74 -3.83 -1.62
C SER A 25 -2.83 -2.62 -1.83
N PHE A 26 -2.29 -2.04 -0.75
CA PHE A 26 -1.44 -0.85 -0.86
C PHE A 26 -0.20 -1.13 -1.71
N THR A 27 0.44 -2.28 -1.50
CA THR A 27 1.62 -2.71 -2.27
C THR A 27 1.28 -2.89 -3.75
N PHE A 28 0.17 -3.57 -4.04
CA PHE A 28 -0.30 -3.84 -5.39
C PHE A 28 -0.51 -2.53 -6.18
N PHE A 29 -1.29 -1.61 -5.63
CA PHE A 29 -1.59 -0.34 -6.29
C PHE A 29 -0.36 0.57 -6.37
N SER A 30 0.55 0.52 -5.40
CA SER A 30 1.83 1.24 -5.48
C SER A 30 2.71 0.72 -6.62
N CYS A 31 2.78 -0.60 -6.81
CA CYS A 31 3.48 -1.20 -7.95
C CYS A 31 2.82 -0.77 -9.27
N LEU A 32 1.49 -0.82 -9.34
CA LEU A 32 0.74 -0.41 -10.53
C LEU A 32 0.98 1.07 -10.87
N ALA A 33 0.94 1.96 -9.88
CA ALA A 33 1.20 3.39 -10.07
C ALA A 33 2.62 3.67 -10.58
N VAL A 34 3.62 2.95 -10.09
CA VAL A 34 5.01 3.10 -10.54
C VAL A 34 5.24 2.51 -11.93
N ILE A 35 4.61 1.38 -12.26
CA ILE A 35 4.67 0.81 -13.62
C ILE A 35 4.05 1.78 -14.61
N LEU A 36 2.91 2.38 -14.26
CA LEU A 36 2.19 3.34 -15.08
C LEU A 36 2.74 4.77 -14.99
N LEU A 37 3.85 5.01 -14.29
CA LEU A 37 4.43 6.35 -14.09
C LEU A 37 4.62 7.16 -15.38
N PRO A 38 4.99 6.59 -16.55
CA PRO A 38 5.04 7.34 -17.81
C PRO A 38 3.71 8.03 -18.16
N PHE A 39 2.59 7.48 -17.67
CA PHE A 39 1.29 8.12 -17.64
C PHE A 39 1.13 8.79 -16.26
N ALA A 40 1.60 10.04 -16.14
CA ALA A 40 1.67 10.75 -14.86
C ALA A 40 0.34 10.79 -14.06
N ILE A 41 -0.81 10.77 -14.76
CA ILE A 41 -2.15 10.86 -14.15
C ILE A 41 -2.41 9.72 -13.12
N PRO A 42 -2.28 8.42 -13.47
CA PRO A 42 -2.36 7.31 -12.52
C PRO A 42 -1.57 7.51 -11.24
N LEU A 43 -0.34 8.04 -11.31
CA LEU A 43 0.50 8.27 -10.14
C LEU A 43 -0.14 9.29 -9.18
N PHE A 44 -0.60 10.43 -9.68
CA PHE A 44 -1.20 11.47 -8.84
C PHE A 44 -2.51 11.01 -8.20
N ILE A 45 -3.35 10.28 -8.94
CA ILE A 45 -4.57 9.67 -8.39
C ILE A 45 -4.19 8.72 -7.25
N TRP A 46 -3.17 7.88 -7.46
CA TRP A 46 -2.74 6.95 -6.44
C TRP A 46 -2.12 7.65 -5.23
N VAL A 47 -1.34 8.71 -5.40
CA VAL A 47 -0.79 9.49 -4.28
C VAL A 47 -1.92 9.98 -3.37
N ALA A 48 -2.97 10.57 -3.94
CA ALA A 48 -4.13 11.00 -3.16
C ALA A 48 -4.84 9.80 -2.48
N ALA A 49 -5.15 8.74 -3.23
CA ALA A 49 -5.83 7.55 -2.71
C ALA A 49 -5.02 6.81 -1.63
N SER A 50 -3.70 6.81 -1.75
CA SER A 50 -2.78 6.09 -0.86
C SER A 50 -2.85 6.60 0.57
N ILE A 51 -3.10 7.90 0.79
CA ILE A 51 -3.24 8.47 2.13
C ILE A 51 -4.46 7.87 2.84
N PHE A 52 -5.61 7.83 2.15
CA PHE A 52 -6.83 7.22 2.69
C PHE A 52 -6.67 5.73 2.92
N MET A 53 -6.07 5.00 1.97
CA MET A 53 -5.86 3.57 2.11
C MET A 53 -4.89 3.25 3.26
N TYR A 54 -3.81 4.04 3.40
CA TYR A 54 -2.86 3.89 4.49
C TYR A 54 -3.53 4.13 5.84
N ALA A 55 -4.31 5.22 5.98
CA ALA A 55 -5.02 5.53 7.21
C ALA A 55 -6.06 4.44 7.56
N ALA A 56 -6.82 3.95 6.60
CA ALA A 56 -7.79 2.88 6.81
C ALA A 56 -7.11 1.58 7.27
N ALA A 57 -6.00 1.22 6.63
CA ALA A 57 -5.31 -0.04 6.91
C ALA A 57 -4.38 0.03 8.14
N ALA A 58 -3.90 1.21 8.52
CA ALA A 58 -3.11 1.41 9.75
C ALA A 58 -3.94 1.26 11.04
N ASN A 59 -5.27 1.45 10.94
CA ASN A 59 -6.21 1.21 12.03
C ASN A 59 -6.84 -0.19 11.96
N HIS A 60 -6.30 -1.09 11.13
CA HIS A 60 -6.82 -2.44 11.01
C HIS A 60 -6.62 -3.22 12.34
N PRO A 61 -7.60 -4.02 12.79
CA PRO A 61 -7.50 -4.74 14.07
C PRO A 61 -6.38 -5.79 14.10
N ASN A 62 -6.03 -6.36 12.96
CA ASN A 62 -4.86 -7.24 12.84
C ASN A 62 -3.55 -6.42 12.76
N PRO A 63 -2.64 -6.50 13.75
CA PRO A 63 -1.36 -5.79 13.70
C PRO A 63 -0.46 -6.25 12.54
N LYS A 64 -0.57 -7.50 12.06
CA LYS A 64 0.19 -7.99 10.90
C LYS A 64 -0.14 -7.19 9.64
N VAL A 65 -1.42 -6.85 9.43
CA VAL A 65 -1.84 -6.02 8.30
C VAL A 65 -1.19 -4.64 8.40
N CYS A 66 -1.18 -4.05 9.60
CA CYS A 66 -0.56 -2.75 9.85
C CYS A 66 0.95 -2.75 9.56
N GLU A 67 1.68 -3.83 9.90
CA GLU A 67 3.10 -3.97 9.59
C GLU A 67 3.39 -3.99 8.09
N TYR A 68 2.64 -4.77 7.32
CA TYR A 68 2.76 -4.82 5.86
C TYR A 68 2.50 -3.46 5.21
N ILE A 69 1.47 -2.75 5.70
CA ILE A 69 1.12 -1.41 5.21
C ILE A 69 2.21 -0.40 5.54
N LYS A 70 2.75 -0.42 6.77
CA LYS A 70 3.85 0.45 7.19
C LYS A 70 5.08 0.27 6.29
N GLN A 71 5.49 -0.97 6.06
CA GLN A 71 6.64 -1.28 5.18
C GLN A 71 6.39 -0.82 3.74
N SER A 72 5.20 -1.10 3.18
CA SER A 72 4.89 -0.66 1.83
C SER A 72 4.76 0.86 1.71
N GLY A 73 4.24 1.53 2.74
CA GLY A 73 4.14 2.99 2.83
C GLY A 73 5.52 3.62 2.79
N TYR A 74 6.47 3.18 3.63
CA TYR A 74 7.84 3.69 3.61
C TYR A 74 8.49 3.58 2.23
N ARG A 75 8.32 2.45 1.56
CA ARG A 75 8.90 2.23 0.22
C ARG A 75 8.26 3.13 -0.84
N PHE A 76 6.93 3.25 -0.87
CA PHE A 76 6.24 4.10 -1.83
C PHE A 76 6.57 5.58 -1.58
N TYR A 77 6.47 6.06 -0.35
CA TYR A 77 6.70 7.47 -0.02
C TYR A 77 8.16 7.91 -0.16
N SER A 78 9.12 7.04 0.15
CA SER A 78 10.55 7.33 -0.13
C SER A 78 10.83 7.43 -1.63
N THR A 79 10.24 6.54 -2.43
CA THR A 79 10.35 6.59 -3.89
C THR A 79 9.67 7.86 -4.44
N PHE A 80 8.49 8.22 -3.91
CA PHE A 80 7.81 9.45 -4.30
C PHE A 80 8.61 10.70 -3.95
N ALA A 81 9.22 10.75 -2.76
CA ALA A 81 10.12 11.85 -2.40
C ALA A 81 11.31 11.97 -3.36
N LEU A 82 11.93 10.85 -3.74
CA LEU A 82 12.97 10.82 -4.76
C LEU A 82 12.46 11.35 -6.11
N LEU A 83 11.26 10.95 -6.54
CA LEU A 83 10.64 11.44 -7.77
C LEU A 83 10.45 12.95 -7.75
N VAL A 84 10.01 13.52 -6.63
CA VAL A 84 9.88 14.97 -6.45
C VAL A 84 11.24 15.65 -6.60
N VAL A 85 12.29 15.16 -5.92
CA VAL A 85 13.65 15.71 -6.06
C VAL A 85 14.11 15.66 -7.52
N MET A 86 13.91 14.53 -8.21
CA MET A 86 14.29 14.38 -9.61
C MET A 86 13.47 15.27 -10.55
N ALA A 87 12.21 15.56 -10.25
CA ALA A 87 11.40 16.48 -11.03
C ALA A 87 11.93 17.93 -10.95
N PHE A 88 12.41 18.36 -9.78
CA PHE A 88 12.95 19.71 -9.60
C PHE A 88 14.40 19.85 -10.05
N PHE A 89 15.24 18.84 -9.86
CA PHE A 89 16.69 18.94 -10.11
C PHE A 89 17.19 18.12 -11.32
N GLY A 90 16.32 17.32 -11.94
CA GLY A 90 16.69 16.44 -13.05
C GLY A 90 17.10 17.15 -14.33
N PHE A 91 16.73 18.43 -14.52
CA PHE A 91 17.14 19.22 -15.69
C PHE A 91 18.66 19.37 -15.81
N MET A 92 19.38 19.46 -14.68
CA MET A 92 20.85 19.52 -14.65
C MET A 92 21.50 18.27 -15.22
N LEU A 93 20.85 17.11 -15.05
CA LEU A 93 21.28 15.85 -15.69
C LEU A 93 20.82 15.81 -17.14
N GLY A 94 19.65 16.37 -17.43
CA GLY A 94 19.08 16.47 -18.78
C GLY A 94 19.99 17.17 -19.78
N GLU A 95 20.74 18.19 -19.36
CA GLU A 95 21.74 18.87 -20.21
C GLU A 95 22.88 17.94 -20.65
N LYS A 96 23.22 16.92 -19.84
CA LYS A 96 24.34 16.00 -20.13
C LYS A 96 23.92 14.76 -20.89
N ILE A 97 22.80 14.16 -20.50
CA ILE A 97 22.37 12.85 -21.02
C ILE A 97 21.05 12.90 -21.78
N GLY A 98 20.38 14.06 -21.86
CA GLY A 98 19.08 14.23 -22.50
C GLY A 98 17.91 13.99 -21.55
N VAL A 99 16.86 14.80 -21.67
CA VAL A 99 15.67 14.78 -20.78
C VAL A 99 14.96 13.43 -20.80
N LEU A 100 14.79 12.82 -21.98
CA LEU A 100 14.15 11.49 -22.09
C LEU A 100 14.93 10.40 -21.37
N ASN A 101 16.27 10.44 -21.40
CA ASN A 101 17.10 9.46 -20.71
C ASN A 101 17.01 9.62 -19.20
N VAL A 102 16.92 10.85 -18.69
CA VAL A 102 16.66 11.10 -17.27
C VAL A 102 15.31 10.51 -16.85
N LEU A 103 14.26 10.70 -17.66
CA LEU A 103 12.93 10.14 -17.37
C LEU A 103 12.96 8.61 -17.30
N PHE A 104 13.58 7.93 -18.27
CA PHE A 104 13.70 6.46 -18.24
C PHE A 104 14.57 5.96 -17.09
N LEU A 105 15.64 6.67 -16.75
CA LEU A 105 16.50 6.34 -15.62
C LEU A 105 15.72 6.41 -14.31
N VAL A 106 15.02 7.53 -14.08
CA VAL A 106 14.21 7.75 -12.89
C VAL A 106 13.10 6.71 -12.78
N TRP A 107 12.38 6.46 -13.88
CA TRP A 107 11.35 5.43 -13.94
C TRP A 107 11.91 4.04 -13.65
N GLY A 108 13.05 3.69 -14.27
CA GLY A 108 13.73 2.41 -14.06
C GLY A 108 14.15 2.21 -12.61
N ILE A 109 14.69 3.24 -11.95
CA ILE A 109 15.02 3.20 -10.53
C ILE A 109 13.75 3.01 -9.68
N SER A 110 12.69 3.77 -9.95
CA SER A 110 11.43 3.63 -9.21
C SER A 110 10.84 2.23 -9.32
N VAL A 111 10.82 1.65 -10.54
CA VAL A 111 10.38 0.27 -10.78
C VAL A 111 11.23 -0.70 -9.98
N LEU A 112 12.56 -0.57 -10.00
CA LEU A 112 13.48 -1.46 -9.29
C LEU A 112 13.34 -1.38 -7.77
N LEU A 113 13.08 -0.19 -7.21
CA LEU A 113 12.88 -0.01 -5.78
C LEU A 113 11.52 -0.52 -5.31
N VAL A 114 10.45 -0.30 -6.08
CA VAL A 114 9.08 -0.58 -5.63
C VAL A 114 8.61 -1.97 -6.04
N VAL A 115 8.81 -2.37 -7.29
CA VAL A 115 8.14 -3.55 -7.87
C VAL A 115 8.76 -4.87 -7.37
N PRO A 116 10.07 -5.12 -7.45
CA PRO A 116 10.66 -6.36 -6.93
C PRO A 116 10.41 -6.57 -5.45
N LEU A 117 10.61 -5.51 -4.65
CA LEU A 117 10.39 -5.59 -3.20
C LEU A 117 8.89 -5.73 -2.88
N GLY A 118 8.01 -5.06 -3.63
CA GLY A 118 6.57 -5.18 -3.48
C GLY A 118 6.04 -6.58 -3.82
N LEU A 119 6.52 -7.17 -4.92
CA LEU A 119 6.21 -8.54 -5.28
C LEU A 119 6.70 -9.51 -4.20
N ARG A 120 7.92 -9.33 -3.68
CA ARG A 120 8.44 -10.15 -2.58
C ARG A 120 7.53 -10.08 -1.36
N ASP A 121 7.08 -8.90 -0.98
CA ASP A 121 6.22 -8.72 0.19
C ASP A 121 4.82 -9.31 -0.04
N MET A 122 4.26 -9.16 -1.24
CA MET A 122 2.99 -9.80 -1.61
C MET A 122 3.08 -11.32 -1.61
N LEU A 123 4.20 -11.88 -2.08
CA LEU A 123 4.47 -13.32 -2.05
C LEU A 123 4.65 -13.81 -0.61
N ARG A 124 5.36 -13.05 0.23
CA ARG A 124 5.49 -13.33 1.66
C ARG A 124 4.13 -13.33 2.35
N ALA A 125 3.36 -12.26 2.18
CA ALA A 125 1.99 -12.16 2.68
C ALA A 125 1.10 -13.30 2.16
N SER A 126 1.37 -13.83 0.96
CA SER A 126 0.60 -14.95 0.43
C SER A 126 0.86 -16.29 1.09
N LYS A 127 2.02 -16.45 1.72
CA LYS A 127 2.47 -17.68 2.39
C LYS A 127 2.24 -17.66 3.90
N GLU A 128 1.74 -16.56 4.46
CA GLU A 128 1.43 -16.49 5.88
C GLU A 128 0.12 -17.21 6.22
N ASP A 129 0.06 -17.77 7.43
CA ASP A 129 -1.13 -18.39 7.99
C ASP A 129 -2.10 -17.32 8.50
N TRP A 130 -2.91 -16.78 7.59
CA TRP A 130 -4.02 -15.89 7.92
C TRP A 130 -5.15 -16.68 8.57
N GLN A 131 -5.65 -16.19 9.69
CA GLN A 131 -6.76 -16.79 10.44
C GLN A 131 -7.95 -15.86 10.41
N ASP A 132 -9.16 -16.42 10.42
CA ASP A 132 -10.38 -15.63 10.60
C ASP A 132 -10.36 -14.93 11.95
N MET A 133 -10.93 -13.74 12.01
CA MET A 133 -11.00 -12.92 13.21
C MET A 133 -12.44 -12.50 13.48
N THR A 134 -12.90 -12.69 14.70
CA THR A 134 -14.20 -12.21 15.17
C THR A 134 -14.03 -10.86 15.84
N MET A 135 -14.80 -9.86 15.42
CA MET A 135 -14.89 -8.58 16.09
C MET A 135 -16.18 -8.54 16.89
N GLU A 136 -16.08 -8.20 18.17
CA GLU A 136 -17.25 -7.85 18.99
C GLU A 136 -17.73 -6.48 18.50
N SER A 137 -18.93 -6.44 17.91
CA SER A 137 -19.57 -5.17 17.60
C SER A 137 -20.20 -4.63 18.88
N GLU A 138 -19.48 -3.79 19.60
CA GLU A 138 -20.10 -2.97 20.65
C GLU A 138 -20.91 -1.88 19.94
N TYR A 139 -22.24 -2.04 19.92
CA TYR A 139 -23.17 -1.01 19.49
C TYR A 139 -23.50 -0.15 20.72
N ASP A 140 -23.04 1.11 20.73
CA ASP A 140 -23.61 2.18 21.57
C ASP A 140 -24.87 2.78 20.90
#